data_AF-A0A2M8CKD1-F1
#
_entry.id   AF-A0A2M8CKD1-F1
#
_cell.length_a   1.000
_cell.length_b   1.000
_cell.length_c   1.000
_cell.angle_alpha   90.00
_cell.angle_beta   90.00
_cell.angle_gamma   90.00
#
_symmetry.space_group_name_H-M   'P 1'
#
loop_
_entity.id
_entity.type
_entity.pdbx_description
1 polymer ?
#
loop_
_entity_poly.entity_id
_entity_poly.type
_entity_poly.pdbx_seq_one_letter_code
_entity_poly.pdbx_strand_id
1 'polypeptide(L)'
;MQNEPVNTRVTSGKKVRFSVIDKTILNAAKTVKSVYVQAENATAGGMLHSIHPKVKFFALIFMAVIISLVNDLMGQICISVFIFTLVLIGRINIPGMYKKVLFLAFFFGFLVVFPASLNIITPGKVILNLFSLDQSYQFWIYHIPQNIGFTSEGLQVVGLIFLRVWNSVSFSILIMLTTSFPAFIKSFKLVGVPDTFLMVITLAYKYIFILSRTIEETYLAL
;
A
#
# COMPACT_ATOMS: atom_id res chain seq x y z
N MET A 1 -4.52 3.90 -77.84
CA MET A 1 -4.63 2.52 -77.33
C MET A 1 -3.94 2.51 -75.97
N GLN A 2 -4.49 2.14 -74.84
CA GLN A 2 -5.85 1.85 -74.37
C GLN A 2 -5.72 1.88 -72.85
N ASN A 3 -6.60 2.61 -72.17
CA ASN A 3 -6.62 2.71 -70.72
C ASN A 3 -7.06 1.38 -70.11
N GLU A 4 -6.25 0.79 -69.23
CA GLU A 4 -6.70 -0.21 -68.25
C GLU A 4 -6.66 0.40 -66.85
N PRO A 5 -7.78 0.47 -66.10
CA PRO A 5 -7.76 0.93 -64.73
C PRO A 5 -7.37 -0.22 -63.79
N VAL A 6 -6.17 -0.13 -63.22
CA VAL A 6 -5.76 -1.00 -62.10
C VAL A 6 -6.60 -0.65 -60.87
N ASN A 7 -7.52 -1.57 -60.59
CA ASN A 7 -8.44 -1.56 -59.46
C ASN A 7 -7.65 -1.79 -58.14
N THR A 8 -7.25 -0.71 -57.48
CA THR A 8 -6.70 -0.76 -56.12
C THR A 8 -7.85 -0.97 -55.13
N ARG A 9 -8.15 -2.24 -54.85
CA ARG A 9 -9.05 -2.64 -53.77
C ARG A 9 -8.54 -2.05 -52.46
N VAL A 10 -9.31 -1.11 -51.91
CA VAL A 10 -9.16 -0.62 -50.54
C VAL A 10 -9.37 -1.80 -49.60
N THR A 11 -8.29 -2.40 -49.11
CA THR A 11 -8.36 -3.40 -48.05
C THR A 11 -8.80 -2.69 -46.78
N SER A 12 -10.09 -2.81 -46.49
CA SER A 12 -10.72 -2.44 -45.23
C SER A 12 -9.90 -3.02 -44.07
N GLY A 13 -9.15 -2.15 -43.39
CA GLY A 13 -8.36 -2.48 -42.20
C GLY A 13 -9.27 -3.05 -41.13
N LYS A 14 -9.18 -4.36 -40.94
CA LYS A 14 -9.87 -5.14 -39.92
C LYS A 14 -9.58 -4.48 -38.57
N LYS A 15 -10.58 -3.85 -37.93
CA LYS A 15 -10.47 -3.38 -36.54
C LYS A 15 -10.18 -4.60 -35.66
N VAL A 16 -8.91 -4.83 -35.34
CA VAL A 16 -8.48 -5.88 -34.42
C VAL A 16 -9.12 -5.57 -33.07
N ARG A 17 -10.07 -6.41 -32.66
CA ARG A 17 -10.70 -6.30 -31.34
C ARG A 17 -9.61 -6.60 -30.33
N PHE A 18 -9.10 -5.55 -29.67
CA PHE A 18 -8.13 -5.68 -28.59
C PHE A 18 -8.59 -6.77 -27.60
N SER A 19 -7.82 -7.85 -27.51
CA SER A 19 -8.07 -8.89 -26.52
C SER A 19 -7.84 -8.30 -25.14
N VAL A 20 -8.63 -8.74 -24.15
CA VAL A 20 -8.44 -8.34 -22.74
C VAL A 20 -7.01 -8.67 -22.29
N ILE A 21 -6.40 -9.71 -22.90
CA ILE A 21 -5.03 -10.14 -22.66
C ILE A 21 -4.02 -9.07 -23.10
N ASP A 22 -4.20 -8.49 -24.30
CA ASP A 22 -3.33 -7.44 -24.83
C ASP A 22 -3.38 -6.18 -23.96
N LYS A 23 -4.58 -5.82 -23.47
CA LYS A 23 -4.76 -4.69 -22.55
C LYS A 23 -4.08 -4.93 -21.20
N THR A 24 -4.17 -6.15 -20.66
CA THR A 24 -3.51 -6.49 -19.39
C THR A 24 -2.00 -6.47 -19.52
N ILE A 25 -1.46 -7.01 -20.62
CA ILE A 25 -0.03 -7.05 -20.91
C ILE A 25 0.52 -5.63 -21.11
N LEU A 26 -0.17 -4.79 -21.90
CA LEU A 26 0.22 -3.39 -22.13
C LEU A 26 0.14 -2.56 -20.84
N ASN A 27 -0.90 -2.75 -20.02
CA ASN A 27 -1.03 -2.05 -18.75
C ASN A 27 0.01 -2.52 -17.73
N ALA A 28 0.33 -3.80 -17.68
CA ALA A 28 1.41 -4.32 -16.86
C ALA A 28 2.76 -3.70 -17.28
N ALA A 29 3.04 -3.65 -18.58
CA ALA A 29 4.26 -3.05 -19.11
C ALA A 29 4.35 -1.54 -18.78
N LYS A 30 3.26 -0.79 -18.97
CA LYS A 30 3.18 0.63 -18.58
C LYS A 30 3.34 0.83 -17.07
N THR A 31 2.79 -0.08 -16.26
CA THR A 31 2.94 -0.03 -14.80
C THR A 31 4.39 -0.23 -14.40
N VAL A 32 5.09 -1.23 -14.95
CA VAL A 32 6.52 -1.46 -14.72
C VAL A 32 7.38 -0.27 -15.14
N LYS A 33 7.09 0.35 -16.31
CA LYS A 33 7.75 1.56 -16.78
C LYS A 33 7.52 2.76 -15.85
N SER A 34 6.30 2.93 -15.36
CA SER A 34 5.97 3.98 -14.38
C SER A 34 6.62 3.75 -13.01
N VAL A 35 6.92 2.50 -12.65
CA VAL A 35 7.72 2.17 -11.45
C VAL A 35 9.18 2.56 -11.64
N TYR A 36 9.76 2.40 -12.84
CA TYR A 36 11.11 2.90 -13.16
C TYR A 36 11.17 4.44 -13.11
N VAL A 37 10.23 5.12 -13.79
CA VAL A 37 10.17 6.60 -13.79
C VAL A 37 9.92 7.14 -12.37
N GLN A 38 9.12 6.46 -11.55
CA GLN A 38 8.96 6.83 -10.13
C GLN A 38 10.19 6.51 -9.29
N ALA A 39 10.91 5.43 -9.56
CA ALA A 39 12.16 5.10 -8.88
C ALA A 39 13.29 6.10 -9.22
N GLU A 40 13.30 6.63 -10.44
CA GLU A 40 14.23 7.69 -10.88
C GLU A 40 13.80 9.07 -10.34
N ASN A 41 12.50 9.39 -10.35
CA ASN A 41 11.94 10.63 -9.77
C ASN A 41 11.97 10.67 -8.24
N ALA A 42 12.13 9.53 -7.55
CA ALA A 42 12.40 9.54 -6.12
C ALA A 42 13.62 10.45 -5.85
N THR A 43 14.67 10.36 -6.67
CA THR A 43 15.91 11.15 -6.56
C THR A 43 15.73 12.66 -6.68
N ALA A 44 14.56 13.16 -7.11
CA ALA A 44 14.30 14.58 -7.29
C ALA A 44 13.83 15.27 -5.98
N GLY A 45 14.80 15.59 -5.10
CA GLY A 45 14.80 16.90 -4.44
C GLY A 45 14.11 17.07 -3.07
N GLY A 46 14.49 16.30 -2.04
CA GLY A 46 14.15 16.59 -0.64
C GLY A 46 15.30 16.28 0.34
N MET A 47 15.37 16.95 1.50
CA MET A 47 16.41 16.70 2.52
C MET A 47 16.40 15.25 3.02
N LEU A 48 15.23 14.64 3.11
CA LEU A 48 15.08 13.24 3.50
C LEU A 48 15.60 12.29 2.41
N HIS A 49 15.74 12.73 1.16
CA HIS A 49 16.24 11.91 0.06
C HIS A 49 17.74 11.63 0.16
N SER A 50 18.52 12.59 0.67
CA SER A 50 19.98 12.50 0.81
C SER A 50 20.44 11.53 1.90
N ILE A 51 19.56 11.12 2.82
CA ILE A 51 19.91 10.17 3.89
C ILE A 51 20.16 8.79 3.27
N HIS A 52 21.26 8.14 3.68
CA HIS A 52 21.64 6.82 3.20
C HIS A 52 20.50 5.80 3.35
N PRO A 53 20.16 5.04 2.29
CA PRO A 53 19.11 4.01 2.27
C PRO A 53 19.20 2.98 3.41
N LYS A 54 20.42 2.69 3.87
CA LYS A 54 20.72 1.79 4.98
C LYS A 54 20.15 2.28 6.31
N VAL A 55 20.29 3.58 6.59
CA VAL A 55 19.79 4.22 7.82
C VAL A 55 18.26 4.24 7.80
N LYS A 56 17.66 4.56 6.65
CA LYS A 56 16.21 4.52 6.45
C LYS A 56 15.62 3.13 6.66
N PHE A 57 16.31 2.09 6.18
CA PHE A 57 15.89 0.71 6.38
C PHE A 57 15.92 0.32 7.86
N PHE A 58 16.98 0.68 8.58
CA PHE A 58 17.04 0.45 10.03
C PHE A 58 15.96 1.25 10.77
N ALA A 59 15.73 2.51 10.38
CA ALA A 59 14.67 3.34 10.93
C ALA A 59 13.28 2.72 10.69
N LEU A 60 13.04 2.07 9.55
CA LEU A 60 11.80 1.33 9.27
C LEU A 60 11.58 0.21 10.28
N ILE A 61 12.58 -0.65 10.50
CA ILE A 61 12.48 -1.73 11.46
C ILE A 61 12.31 -1.18 12.88
N PHE A 62 13.13 -0.21 13.26
CA PHE A 62 13.08 0.40 14.59
C PHE A 62 11.74 1.07 14.88
N MET A 63 11.22 1.83 13.91
CA MET A 63 9.92 2.49 14.04
C MET A 63 8.78 1.47 14.11
N ALA A 64 8.85 0.38 13.33
CA ALA A 64 7.86 -0.69 13.39
C ALA A 64 7.83 -1.35 14.78
N VAL A 65 8.99 -1.58 15.40
CA VAL A 65 9.10 -2.11 16.76
C VAL A 65 8.53 -1.13 17.78
N ILE A 66 8.86 0.17 17.69
CA ILE A 66 8.30 1.20 18.59
C ILE A 66 6.77 1.25 18.48
N ILE A 67 6.23 1.31 17.25
CA ILE A 67 4.79 1.35 17.01
C ILE A 67 4.09 0.09 17.58
N SER A 68 4.76 -1.07 17.54
CA SER A 68 4.24 -2.32 18.10
C SER A 68 4.26 -2.35 19.62
N LEU A 69 5.26 -1.72 20.27
CA LEU A 69 5.40 -1.69 21.73
C LEU A 69 4.48 -0.66 22.40
N VAL A 70 4.17 0.43 21.69
CA VAL A 70 3.30 1.49 22.23
C VAL A 70 1.84 1.02 22.21
N ASN A 71 1.32 0.80 23.42
CA ASN A 71 -0.08 0.45 23.70
C ASN A 71 -0.88 1.61 24.32
N ASP A 72 -0.32 2.82 24.32
CA ASP A 72 -0.99 4.02 24.83
C ASP A 72 -1.46 4.93 23.70
N LEU A 73 -2.65 5.52 23.85
CA LEU A 73 -3.26 6.40 22.84
C LEU A 73 -2.42 7.67 22.63
N MET A 74 -1.91 8.28 23.71
CA MET A 74 -1.07 9.48 23.62
C MET A 74 0.27 9.16 22.97
N GLY A 75 0.85 7.98 23.25
CA GLY A 75 2.07 7.52 22.61
C GLY A 75 1.91 7.39 21.08
N GLN A 76 0.79 6.85 20.61
CA GLN A 76 0.53 6.72 19.17
C GLN A 76 0.27 8.08 18.49
N ILE A 77 -0.35 9.03 19.18
CA ILE A 77 -0.51 10.40 18.68
C ILE A 77 0.86 11.07 18.54
N CYS A 78 1.74 10.94 19.53
CA CYS A 78 3.10 11.48 19.47
C CYS A 78 3.88 10.93 18.26
N ILE A 79 3.79 9.62 18.02
CA ILE A 79 4.36 8.99 16.83
C ILE A 79 3.77 9.58 15.54
N SER A 80 2.45 9.75 15.49
CA SER A 80 1.78 10.30 14.32
C SER A 80 2.28 11.72 14.00
N VAL A 81 2.43 12.57 15.02
CA VAL A 81 3.00 13.91 14.90
C VAL A 81 4.44 13.84 14.40
N PHE A 82 5.26 12.96 14.94
CA PHE A 82 6.65 12.76 14.49
C PHE A 82 6.73 12.37 13.01
N ILE A 83 5.89 11.43 12.55
CA ILE A 83 5.79 11.03 11.14
C ILE A 83 5.34 12.22 10.28
N PHE A 84 4.36 12.98 10.74
CA PHE A 84 3.87 14.16 10.04
C PHE A 84 4.97 15.22 9.88
N THR A 85 5.78 15.47 10.91
CA THR A 85 6.95 16.36 10.83
C THR A 85 7.98 15.86 9.82
N LEU A 86 8.27 14.56 9.77
CA LEU A 86 9.16 13.98 8.76
C LEU A 86 8.65 14.17 7.34
N VAL A 87 7.35 14.03 7.12
CA VAL A 87 6.71 14.26 5.81
C VAL A 87 6.87 15.71 5.38
N LEU A 88 6.67 16.67 6.29
CA LEU A 88 6.86 18.10 6.04
C LEU A 88 8.33 18.41 5.66
N ILE A 89 9.29 17.89 6.42
CA ILE A 89 10.73 18.06 6.16
C ILE A 89 11.11 17.41 4.81
N GLY A 90 10.51 16.26 4.48
CA GLY A 90 10.74 15.55 3.23
C GLY A 90 10.20 16.25 1.98
N ARG A 91 9.40 17.31 2.12
CA ARG A 91 8.68 17.99 1.02
C ARG A 91 7.90 17.01 0.12
N ILE A 92 7.34 15.98 0.73
CA ILE A 92 6.59 14.95 0.01
C ILE A 92 5.17 15.44 -0.22
N ASN A 93 4.55 15.03 -1.33
CA ASN A 93 3.15 15.33 -1.63
C ASN A 93 2.22 14.69 -0.57
N ILE A 94 1.87 15.49 0.45
CA ILE A 94 1.04 15.13 1.60
C ILE A 94 -0.28 14.47 1.17
N PRO A 95 -1.13 15.10 0.32
CA PRO A 95 -2.41 14.50 -0.04
C PRO A 95 -2.26 13.20 -0.83
N GLY A 96 -1.23 13.07 -1.68
CA GLY A 96 -0.96 11.83 -2.42
C GLY A 96 -0.60 10.66 -1.51
N MET A 97 0.22 10.92 -0.48
CA MET A 97 0.60 9.90 0.50
C MET A 97 -0.58 9.52 1.39
N TYR A 98 -1.24 10.50 2.00
CA TYR A 98 -2.31 10.26 2.96
C TYR A 98 -3.56 9.64 2.33
N LYS A 99 -3.85 9.89 1.05
CA LYS A 99 -4.94 9.19 0.36
C LYS A 99 -4.69 7.67 0.26
N LYS A 100 -3.45 7.26 -0.02
CA LYS A 100 -3.06 5.83 -0.06
C LYS A 100 -3.08 5.22 1.35
N VAL A 101 -2.54 5.95 2.33
CA VAL A 101 -2.56 5.53 3.74
C VAL A 101 -4.01 5.37 4.22
N LEU A 102 -4.87 6.35 3.98
CA LEU A 102 -6.27 6.32 4.38
C LEU A 102 -7.01 5.15 3.76
N PHE A 103 -6.79 4.88 2.47
CA PHE A 103 -7.41 3.74 1.80
C PHE A 103 -7.00 2.41 2.45
N LEU A 104 -5.70 2.20 2.68
CA LEU A 104 -5.18 0.98 3.31
C LEU A 104 -5.60 0.87 4.79
N ALA A 105 -5.47 1.94 5.57
CA ALA A 105 -5.81 1.97 6.98
C ALA A 105 -7.31 1.84 7.22
N PHE A 106 -8.16 2.37 6.34
CA PHE A 106 -9.60 2.16 6.40
C PHE A 106 -9.96 0.70 6.14
N PHE A 107 -9.38 0.09 5.10
CA PHE A 107 -9.70 -1.29 4.75
C PHE A 107 -9.13 -2.30 5.75
N PHE A 108 -7.89 -2.15 6.19
CA PHE A 108 -7.25 -3.10 7.09
C PHE A 108 -7.38 -2.74 8.57
N GLY A 109 -7.38 -1.45 8.91
CA GLY A 109 -7.47 -0.98 10.29
C GLY A 109 -8.93 -0.88 10.75
N PHE A 110 -9.78 -0.18 10.00
CA PHE A 110 -11.16 0.03 10.43
C PHE A 110 -12.05 -1.18 10.15
N LEU A 111 -12.14 -1.63 8.89
CA LEU A 111 -13.09 -2.68 8.50
C LEU A 111 -12.86 -4.01 9.24
N VAL A 112 -11.59 -4.40 9.43
CA VAL A 112 -11.22 -5.66 10.10
C VAL A 112 -11.42 -5.59 11.61
N VAL A 113 -11.19 -4.43 12.23
CA VAL A 113 -11.22 -4.27 13.69
C VAL A 113 -12.58 -3.77 14.18
N PHE A 114 -13.40 -3.20 13.31
CA PHE A 114 -14.77 -2.80 13.60
C PHE A 114 -15.59 -3.86 14.37
N PRO A 115 -15.58 -5.17 14.02
CA PRO A 115 -16.31 -6.16 14.80
C PRO A 115 -15.84 -6.28 16.25
N ALA A 116 -14.57 -5.95 16.57
CA ALA A 116 -14.08 -5.94 17.96
C ALA A 116 -14.72 -4.84 18.82
N SER A 117 -15.31 -3.83 18.20
CA SER A 117 -16.09 -2.77 18.86
C SER A 117 -17.46 -3.24 19.36
N LEU A 118 -17.94 -4.37 18.84
CA LEU A 118 -19.24 -4.92 19.19
C LEU A 118 -19.14 -5.72 20.49
N ASN A 119 -20.12 -5.51 21.38
CA ASN A 119 -20.31 -6.25 22.64
C ASN A 119 -20.46 -7.78 22.44
N ILE A 120 -20.63 -8.23 21.19
CA ILE A 120 -20.66 -9.65 20.79
C ILE A 120 -19.31 -10.33 21.04
N ILE A 121 -18.18 -9.60 20.87
CA ILE A 121 -16.83 -10.17 20.92
C ILE A 121 -16.06 -9.75 22.18
N THR A 122 -16.33 -8.53 22.71
CA THR A 122 -15.65 -8.02 23.91
C THR A 122 -16.69 -7.63 24.97
N PRO A 123 -16.84 -8.38 26.08
CA PRO A 123 -17.72 -7.99 27.17
C PRO A 123 -17.14 -6.74 27.87
N GLY A 124 -17.83 -5.61 27.78
CA GLY A 124 -17.38 -4.32 28.34
C GLY A 124 -18.56 -3.38 28.64
N LYS A 125 -18.30 -2.23 29.28
CA LYS A 125 -19.35 -1.26 29.59
C LYS A 125 -19.89 -0.64 28.29
N VAL A 126 -21.16 -0.88 28.02
CA VAL A 126 -21.88 -0.34 26.86
C VAL A 126 -22.14 1.15 27.09
N ILE A 127 -21.63 2.02 26.21
CA ILE A 127 -21.88 3.47 26.27
C ILE A 127 -22.93 3.93 25.26
N LEU A 128 -23.07 3.23 24.12
CA LEU A 128 -24.08 3.54 23.10
C LEU A 128 -24.98 2.33 22.90
N ASN A 129 -26.16 2.39 23.50
CA ASN A 129 -27.20 1.38 23.33
C ASN A 129 -27.91 1.63 21.98
N LEU A 130 -27.62 0.85 20.93
CA LEU A 130 -28.30 1.01 19.64
C LEU A 130 -29.63 0.25 19.59
N PHE A 131 -29.74 -0.87 20.32
CA PHE A 131 -30.97 -1.64 20.43
C PHE A 131 -31.10 -2.25 21.83
N SER A 132 -32.19 -1.92 22.52
CA SER A 132 -32.64 -2.61 23.71
C SER A 132 -33.52 -3.78 23.26
N LEU A 133 -33.06 -5.02 23.42
CA LEU A 133 -33.89 -6.22 23.24
C LEU A 133 -34.50 -6.60 24.60
N ASP A 134 -35.82 -6.78 24.66
CA ASP A 134 -36.58 -7.05 25.89
C ASP A 134 -36.31 -8.43 26.53
N GLN A 135 -35.57 -9.34 25.89
CA GLN A 135 -35.26 -10.66 26.46
C GLN A 135 -33.83 -11.15 26.18
N SER A 136 -33.25 -11.79 27.19
CA SER A 136 -32.02 -12.57 27.11
C SER A 136 -32.29 -13.88 26.36
N TYR A 137 -31.75 -14.00 25.15
CA TYR A 137 -31.75 -15.26 24.42
C TYR A 137 -30.43 -15.99 24.65
N GLN A 138 -30.52 -17.14 25.32
CA GLN A 138 -29.44 -18.10 25.51
C GLN A 138 -29.40 -19.03 24.29
N PHE A 139 -28.43 -18.88 23.40
CA PHE A 139 -28.24 -19.83 22.30
C PHE A 139 -26.97 -20.66 22.53
N TRP A 140 -27.14 -21.78 23.24
CA TRP A 140 -26.28 -22.96 23.37
C TRP A 140 -24.79 -22.77 23.79
N ILE A 141 -24.03 -21.89 23.16
CA ILE A 141 -22.64 -21.52 23.50
C ILE A 141 -22.41 -19.99 23.60
N TYR A 142 -23.39 -19.17 23.20
CA TYR A 142 -23.27 -17.72 23.10
C TYR A 142 -24.29 -17.01 24.01
N HIS A 143 -23.81 -16.24 24.98
CA HIS A 143 -24.63 -15.32 25.78
C HIS A 143 -24.78 -14.02 24.98
N ILE A 144 -25.97 -13.76 24.44
CA ILE A 144 -26.28 -12.47 23.83
C ILE A 144 -26.92 -11.58 24.92
N PRO A 145 -26.20 -10.58 25.46
CA PRO A 145 -26.78 -9.63 26.42
C PRO A 145 -27.84 -8.74 25.73
N GLN A 146 -28.82 -8.25 26.51
CA GLN A 146 -29.97 -7.44 26.05
C GLN A 146 -29.62 -6.17 25.26
N ASN A 147 -28.37 -5.74 25.28
CA ASN A 147 -27.91 -4.46 24.82
C ASN A 147 -26.79 -4.65 23.78
N ILE A 148 -27.17 -4.59 22.50
CA ILE A 148 -26.22 -4.53 21.38
C ILE A 148 -25.81 -3.07 21.26
N GLY A 149 -24.60 -2.77 21.73
CA GLY A 149 -24.09 -1.42 21.75
C GLY A 149 -22.58 -1.38 21.65
N PHE A 150 -22.05 -0.19 21.32
CA PHE A 150 -20.61 0.04 21.32
C PHE A 150 -20.10 0.08 22.76
N THR A 151 -19.03 -0.66 23.04
CA THR A 151 -18.35 -0.64 24.34
C THR A 151 -17.25 0.43 24.34
N SER A 152 -17.03 1.09 25.48
CA SER A 152 -15.91 2.04 25.66
C SER A 152 -14.57 1.40 25.39
N GLU A 153 -14.44 0.17 25.84
CA GLU A 153 -13.25 -0.66 25.76
C GLU A 153 -13.03 -1.09 24.30
N GLY A 154 -14.09 -1.49 23.60
CA GLY A 154 -14.05 -1.83 22.17
C GLY A 154 -13.66 -0.63 21.31
N LEU A 155 -14.23 0.55 21.56
CA LEU A 155 -13.90 1.76 20.81
C LEU A 155 -12.46 2.21 21.04
N GLN A 156 -11.95 2.12 22.28
CA GLN A 156 -10.55 2.41 22.59
C GLN A 156 -9.59 1.44 21.88
N VAL A 157 -9.90 0.14 21.90
CA VAL A 157 -9.11 -0.89 21.19
C VAL A 157 -9.12 -0.63 19.68
N VAL A 158 -10.29 -0.36 19.11
CA VAL A 158 -10.42 -0.04 17.68
C VAL A 158 -9.61 1.21 17.32
N GLY A 159 -9.72 2.28 18.12
CA GLY A 159 -8.97 3.51 17.90
C GLY A 159 -7.46 3.30 17.95
N LEU A 160 -6.98 2.53 18.94
CA LEU A 160 -5.57 2.19 19.10
C LEU A 160 -5.06 1.34 17.93
N ILE A 161 -5.78 0.29 17.52
CA ILE A 161 -5.33 -0.54 16.39
C ILE A 161 -5.40 0.24 15.07
N PHE A 162 -6.43 1.08 14.89
CA PHE A 162 -6.53 1.95 13.73
C PHE A 162 -5.35 2.92 13.63
N LEU A 163 -5.01 3.64 14.71
CA LEU A 163 -3.83 4.52 14.74
C LEU A 163 -2.53 3.72 14.55
N ARG A 164 -2.42 2.51 15.11
CA ARG A 164 -1.25 1.64 14.92
C ARG A 164 -1.05 1.29 13.45
N VAL A 165 -2.10 0.85 12.77
CA VAL A 165 -2.07 0.54 11.33
C VAL A 165 -1.77 1.79 10.52
N TRP A 166 -2.42 2.91 10.84
CA TRP A 166 -2.19 4.21 10.20
C TRP A 166 -0.73 4.64 10.27
N ASN A 167 -0.13 4.62 11.46
CA ASN A 167 1.25 5.03 11.67
C ASN A 167 2.25 4.10 10.98
N SER A 168 2.05 2.78 11.06
CA SER A 168 2.91 1.79 10.41
C SER A 168 2.90 1.93 8.89
N VAL A 169 1.70 2.03 8.30
CA VAL A 169 1.54 2.22 6.85
C VAL A 169 2.08 3.57 6.40
N SER A 170 1.84 4.64 7.16
CA SER A 170 2.38 5.98 6.86
C SER A 170 3.91 5.97 6.80
N PHE A 171 4.57 5.38 7.79
CA PHE A 171 6.02 5.32 7.83
C PHE A 171 6.60 4.43 6.72
N SER A 172 5.96 3.29 6.44
CA SER A 172 6.37 2.40 5.35
C SER A 172 6.28 3.09 3.98
N ILE A 173 5.16 3.75 3.69
CA ILE A 173 4.99 4.51 2.44
C ILE A 173 5.97 5.68 2.37
N LEU A 174 6.20 6.38 3.48
CA LEU A 174 7.19 7.46 3.56
C LEU A 174 8.59 6.98 3.13
N ILE A 175 9.05 5.84 3.66
CA ILE A 175 10.35 5.28 3.31
C ILE A 175 10.38 4.77 1.86
N MET A 176 9.30 4.16 1.40
CA MET A 176 9.15 3.69 0.01
C MET A 176 9.20 4.84 -1.00
N LEU A 177 8.59 5.99 -0.70
CA LEU A 177 8.62 7.17 -1.56
C LEU A 177 9.97 7.89 -1.53
N THR A 178 10.73 7.77 -0.44
CA THR A 178 12.01 8.46 -0.25
C THR A 178 13.23 7.60 -0.55
N THR A 179 13.06 6.36 -0.98
CA THR A 179 14.15 5.42 -1.25
C THR A 179 13.90 4.69 -2.55
N SER A 180 14.90 4.65 -3.44
CA SER A 180 14.79 3.88 -4.68
C SER A 180 14.78 2.37 -4.39
N PHE A 181 13.99 1.62 -5.16
CA PHE A 181 13.85 0.17 -4.98
C PHE A 181 15.20 -0.59 -5.03
N PRO A 182 16.12 -0.32 -5.98
CA PRO A 182 17.41 -1.00 -6.00
C PRO A 182 18.27 -0.71 -4.76
N ALA A 183 18.19 0.52 -4.24
CA ALA A 183 18.92 0.90 -3.03
C ALA A 183 18.31 0.25 -1.79
N PHE A 184 16.99 0.07 -1.76
CA PHE A 184 16.29 -0.68 -0.71
C PHE A 184 16.72 -2.15 -0.70
N ILE A 185 16.77 -2.83 -1.86
CA ILE A 185 17.29 -4.20 -1.96
C ILE A 185 18.73 -4.28 -1.43
N LYS A 186 19.59 -3.32 -1.76
CA LYS A 186 20.96 -3.28 -1.25
C LYS A 186 21.03 -3.11 0.28
N SER A 187 20.03 -2.49 0.90
CA SER A 187 19.94 -2.38 2.36
C SER A 187 19.69 -3.72 3.06
N PHE A 188 19.12 -4.73 2.39
CA PHE A 188 18.93 -6.08 2.96
C PHE A 188 20.26 -6.75 3.34
N LYS A 189 21.38 -6.33 2.74
CA LYS A 189 22.71 -6.78 3.15
C LYS A 189 22.97 -6.57 4.66
N LEU A 190 22.35 -5.55 5.26
CA LEU A 190 22.48 -5.27 6.70
C LEU A 190 21.81 -6.32 7.58
N VAL A 191 20.82 -7.05 7.05
CA VAL A 191 20.11 -8.12 7.78
C VAL A 191 20.82 -9.47 7.62
N GLY A 192 21.99 -9.50 6.99
CA GLY A 192 22.76 -10.72 6.76
C GLY A 192 22.35 -11.52 5.52
N VAL A 193 21.60 -10.91 4.59
CA VAL A 193 21.27 -11.55 3.32
C VAL A 193 22.55 -11.73 2.47
N PRO A 194 22.86 -12.95 2.00
CA PRO A 194 24.06 -13.20 1.20
C PRO A 194 24.08 -12.42 -0.12
N ASP A 195 25.28 -12.02 -0.57
CA ASP A 195 25.45 -11.22 -1.78
C ASP A 195 24.87 -11.89 -3.05
N THR A 196 24.88 -13.23 -3.11
CA THR A 196 24.30 -14.00 -4.23
C THR A 196 22.79 -13.76 -4.36
N PHE A 197 22.05 -13.72 -3.25
CA PHE A 197 20.60 -13.46 -3.29
C PHE A 197 20.30 -12.04 -3.78
N LEU A 198 21.07 -11.06 -3.30
CA LEU A 198 20.93 -9.67 -3.74
C LEU A 198 21.21 -9.52 -5.24
N MET A 199 22.19 -10.25 -5.75
CA MET A 199 22.52 -10.29 -7.17
C MET A 199 21.36 -10.85 -8.00
N VAL A 200 20.78 -11.99 -7.59
CA VAL A 200 19.65 -12.62 -8.28
C VAL A 200 18.44 -11.67 -8.32
N ILE A 201 18.08 -11.04 -7.20
CA ILE A 201 16.96 -10.08 -7.14
C ILE A 201 17.23 -8.87 -8.05
N THR A 202 18.46 -8.37 -8.07
CA THR A 202 18.85 -7.24 -8.92
C THR A 202 18.75 -7.58 -10.40
N LEU A 203 19.19 -8.77 -10.80
CA LEU A 203 19.06 -9.26 -12.18
C LEU A 203 17.60 -9.49 -12.57
N ALA A 204 16.81 -10.11 -11.69
CA ALA A 204 15.38 -10.31 -11.92
C ALA A 204 14.66 -8.97 -12.12
N TYR A 205 14.95 -7.95 -11.29
CA TYR A 205 14.42 -6.61 -11.47
C TYR A 205 14.78 -6.01 -12.84
N LYS A 206 16.04 -6.14 -13.28
CA LYS A 206 16.47 -5.70 -14.62
C LYS A 206 15.74 -6.46 -15.72
N TYR A 207 15.55 -7.77 -15.60
CA TYR A 207 14.87 -8.59 -16.60
C TYR A 207 13.38 -8.32 -16.67
N ILE A 208 12.69 -8.06 -15.56
CA ILE A 208 11.29 -7.61 -15.57
C ILE A 208 11.16 -6.34 -16.41
N PHE A 209 12.11 -5.41 -16.29
CA PHE A 209 12.12 -4.18 -17.09
C PHE A 209 12.39 -4.43 -18.58
N ILE A 210 13.41 -5.23 -18.90
CA ILE A 210 13.73 -5.58 -20.30
C ILE A 210 12.53 -6.28 -20.93
N LEU A 211 11.95 -7.27 -20.26
CA LEU A 211 10.77 -7.99 -20.72
C LEU A 211 9.60 -7.05 -20.94
N SER A 212 9.33 -6.15 -20.00
CA SER A 212 8.27 -5.14 -20.12
C SER A 212 8.46 -4.26 -21.36
N ARG A 213 9.69 -3.84 -21.65
CA ARG A 213 10.00 -3.02 -22.82
C ARG A 213 9.88 -3.80 -24.12
N THR A 214 10.41 -5.02 -24.17
CA THR A 214 10.30 -5.90 -25.34
C THR A 214 8.85 -6.20 -25.69
N ILE A 215 8.00 -6.40 -24.68
CA ILE A 215 6.55 -6.56 -24.85
C ILE A 215 5.91 -5.29 -25.44
N GLU A 216 6.25 -4.11 -24.92
CA GLU A 216 5.73 -2.82 -25.43
C GLU A 216 6.13 -2.63 -26.90
N GLU A 217 7.40 -2.88 -27.25
CA GLU A 217 7.92 -2.74 -28.62
C GLU A 217 7.30 -3.76 -29.59
N THR A 218 7.15 -5.03 -29.18
CA THR A 218 6.51 -6.07 -30.01
C THR A 218 5.04 -5.74 -30.25
N TYR A 219 4.35 -5.23 -29.23
CA TYR A 219 2.95 -4.86 -29.36
C TYR A 219 2.74 -3.63 -30.27
N LEU A 220 3.62 -2.62 -30.19
CA LEU A 220 3.55 -1.44 -31.06
C LEU A 220 3.89 -1.74 -32.52
N ALA A 221 4.57 -2.85 -32.80
CA ALA A 221 4.95 -3.29 -34.15
C ALA A 221 3.87 -4.13 -34.86
N LEU A 222 2.85 -4.61 -34.15
CA LEU A 222 1.74 -5.41 -34.68
C LEU A 222 0.55 -4.54 -35.11
#